data_AF-A0A2U0HSZ9-F1
#
_entry.id   AF-A0A2U0HSZ9-F1
#
_cell.length_a   1.000
_cell.length_b   1.000
_cell.length_c   1.000
_cell.angle_alpha   90.00
_cell.angle_beta   90.00
_cell.angle_gamma   90.00
#
_symmetry.space_group_name_H-M   'P 1'
#
loop_
_entity.id
_entity.type
_entity.pdbx_description
1 polymer ?
#
loop_
_entity_poly.entity_id
_entity_poly.type
_entity_poly.pdbx_seq_one_letter_code
_entity_poly.pdbx_strand_id
1 'polypeptide(L)'
;MKKTIDLRFKKNGRPLTKEEDKRTARIEIRLTQKDKRKVKRLLKRSKYRSMSDMIREILLHEKFTVVEVDPTGSTMRMLLASRAKAIGINFNQVVKILNSRNIQSFTYKEREQLLNQVDIIQQILLKIHRNLF
;
A
#
# COMPACT_ATOMS: atom_id res chain seq x y z
N MET A 1 19.46 11.72 -1.55
CA MET A 1 20.71 11.28 -0.89
C MET A 1 20.49 9.90 -0.28
N LYS A 2 21.20 8.87 -0.77
CA LYS A 2 21.14 7.52 -0.18
C LYS A 2 21.86 7.58 1.19
N LYS A 3 21.14 7.36 2.29
CA LYS A 3 21.77 7.11 3.59
C LYS A 3 22.46 5.74 3.50
N THR A 4 23.78 5.73 3.36
CA THR A 4 24.59 4.52 3.54
C THR A 4 24.41 4.08 4.99
N ILE A 5 23.72 2.97 5.21
CA ILE A 5 23.51 2.39 6.53
C ILE A 5 24.75 1.56 6.84
N ASP A 6 25.67 2.10 7.66
CA ASP A 6 26.79 1.35 8.22
C ASP A 6 26.23 0.31 9.22
N LEU A 7 25.90 -0.88 8.73
CA LEU A 7 25.29 -1.96 9.51
C LEU A 7 26.38 -2.69 10.31
N ARG A 8 26.87 -2.05 11.37
CA ARG A 8 27.66 -2.74 12.40
C ARG A 8 26.72 -3.56 13.28
N PHE A 9 27.00 -4.83 13.50
CA PHE A 9 26.17 -5.73 14.31
C PHE A 9 26.86 -6.07 15.64
N LYS A 10 26.06 -6.26 16.70
CA LYS A 10 26.54 -6.77 18.00
C LYS A 10 26.89 -8.25 17.86
N LYS A 11 27.64 -8.81 18.83
CA LYS A 11 28.01 -10.24 18.88
C LYS A 11 26.82 -11.21 18.77
N ASN A 12 25.59 -10.75 19.02
CA ASN A 12 24.33 -11.50 18.91
C ASN A 12 23.52 -11.19 17.62
N GLY A 13 24.13 -10.57 16.60
CA GLY A 13 23.48 -10.31 15.31
C GLY A 13 22.46 -9.16 15.31
N ARG A 14 22.30 -8.43 16.43
CA ARG A 14 21.42 -7.25 16.48
C ARG A 14 22.15 -6.02 15.92
N PRO A 15 21.52 -5.18 15.07
CA PRO A 15 22.13 -3.93 14.61
C PRO A 15 22.60 -3.06 15.79
N LEU A 16 23.79 -2.46 15.68
CA LEU A 16 24.22 -1.43 16.61
C LEU A 16 23.31 -0.21 16.41
N THR A 17 22.48 0.06 17.41
CA THR A 17 21.85 1.37 17.58
C THR A 17 22.93 2.34 18.06
N LYS A 18 23.11 3.46 17.34
CA LYS A 18 24.01 4.53 17.78
C LYS A 18 23.60 5.03 19.16
N GLU A 19 24.55 5.50 19.96
CA GLU A 19 24.27 6.00 21.32
C GLU A 19 23.21 7.11 21.31
N GLU A 20 23.27 8.01 20.32
CA GLU A 20 22.31 9.11 20.11
C GLU A 20 20.86 8.64 19.85
N ASP A 21 20.67 7.43 19.32
CA ASP A 21 19.35 6.86 19.03
C ASP A 21 18.82 5.97 20.17
N LYS A 22 19.61 5.78 21.24
CA LYS A 22 19.18 4.96 22.38
C LYS A 22 18.14 5.69 23.21
N ARG A 23 16.98 5.05 23.35
CA ARG A 23 15.86 5.53 24.17
C ARG A 23 16.14 5.25 25.66
N THR A 24 16.88 6.14 26.31
CA THR A 24 17.29 6.04 27.73
C THR A 24 16.31 6.71 28.69
N ALA A 25 15.62 7.77 28.25
CA ALA A 25 14.61 8.47 29.05
C ALA A 25 13.30 7.67 29.16
N ARG A 26 12.63 7.79 30.32
CA ARG A 26 11.36 7.12 30.63
C ARG A 26 10.27 8.12 30.96
N ILE A 27 9.05 7.82 30.52
CA ILE A 27 7.82 8.53 30.87
C ILE A 27 6.85 7.48 31.41
N GLU A 28 6.27 7.77 32.57
CA GLU A 28 5.26 6.91 33.20
C GLU A 28 3.93 7.67 33.32
N ILE A 29 2.83 6.99 32.99
CA ILE A 29 1.48 7.55 33.02
C ILE A 29 0.59 6.61 33.82
N ARG A 30 -0.08 7.14 34.84
CA ARG A 30 -1.08 6.38 35.60
C ARG A 30 -2.40 6.39 34.82
N LEU A 31 -2.96 5.21 34.58
CA LEU A 31 -4.23 5.03 33.88
C LEU A 31 -5.22 4.30 34.77
N THR A 32 -6.49 4.67 34.67
CA THR A 32 -7.56 3.82 35.21
C THR A 32 -7.61 2.51 34.44
N GLN A 33 -8.22 1.48 35.03
CA GLN A 33 -8.37 0.18 34.34
C GLN A 33 -9.21 0.29 33.05
N LYS A 34 -10.18 1.23 33.02
CA LYS A 34 -10.99 1.52 31.83
C LYS A 34 -10.13 2.08 30.71
N ASP A 35 -9.24 3.01 31.01
CA ASP A 35 -8.38 3.64 30.00
C ASP A 35 -7.30 2.67 29.52
N LYS A 36 -6.71 1.87 30.42
CA LYS A 36 -5.79 0.80 30.04
C LYS A 36 -6.42 -0.19 29.05
N ARG A 37 -7.70 -0.54 29.23
CA ARG A 37 -8.45 -1.38 28.28
C ARG A 37 -8.68 -0.69 26.94
N LYS A 38 -9.00 0.61 26.93
CA LYS A 38 -9.13 1.40 25.68
C LYS A 38 -7.82 1.40 24.90
N VAL A 39 -6.71 1.72 25.55
CA VAL A 39 -5.40 1.78 24.90
C VAL A 39 -4.98 0.40 24.34
N LYS A 40 -5.24 -0.68 25.07
CA LYS A 40 -5.03 -2.05 24.54
C LYS A 40 -5.86 -2.36 23.30
N ARG A 41 -7.13 -1.94 23.25
CA ARG A 41 -7.98 -2.11 22.07
C ARG A 41 -7.46 -1.30 20.89
N LEU A 42 -7.00 -0.08 21.11
CA LEU A 42 -6.38 0.75 20.07
C LEU A 42 -5.15 0.07 19.49
N LEU A 43 -4.25 -0.46 20.33
CA LEU A 43 -3.07 -1.19 19.86
C LEU A 43 -3.45 -2.37 18.94
N LYS A 44 -4.44 -3.19 19.35
CA LYS A 44 -4.92 -4.33 18.56
C LYS A 44 -5.48 -3.94 17.18
N ARG A 45 -6.07 -2.75 17.06
CA ARG A 45 -6.65 -2.24 15.81
C ARG A 45 -5.64 -1.44 14.97
N SER A 46 -4.46 -1.17 15.51
CA SER A 46 -3.44 -0.35 14.87
C SER A 46 -2.41 -1.18 14.11
N LYS A 47 -1.59 -0.52 13.29
CA LYS A 47 -0.44 -1.12 12.60
C LYS A 47 0.80 -1.35 13.50
N TYR A 48 0.76 -0.93 14.77
CA TYR A 48 1.93 -0.93 15.63
C TYR A 48 2.13 -2.27 16.34
N ARG A 49 3.37 -2.74 16.40
CA ARG A 49 3.75 -3.99 17.07
C ARG A 49 3.80 -3.87 18.59
N SER A 50 4.09 -2.68 19.12
CA SER A 50 4.25 -2.45 20.56
C SER A 50 3.50 -1.21 21.02
N MET A 51 3.08 -1.25 22.28
CA MET A 51 2.41 -0.12 22.94
C MET A 51 3.28 1.13 22.93
N SER A 52 4.57 0.96 23.21
CA SER A 52 5.53 2.05 23.28
C SER A 52 5.74 2.73 21.93
N ASP A 53 5.70 1.98 20.82
CA ASP A 53 5.82 2.56 19.48
C ASP A 53 4.55 3.31 19.08
N MET A 54 3.37 2.75 19.38
CA MET A 54 2.10 3.44 19.15
C MET A 54 2.03 4.75 19.93
N ILE A 55 2.28 4.71 21.25
CA ILE A 55 2.18 5.90 22.12
C ILE A 55 3.21 6.96 21.72
N ARG A 56 4.44 6.55 21.37
CA ARG A 56 5.49 7.49 20.95
C ARG A 56 5.14 8.18 19.65
N GLU A 57 4.62 7.45 18.67
CA GLU A 57 4.19 8.07 17.41
C GLU A 57 3.07 9.08 17.66
N ILE A 58 2.07 8.69 18.48
CA ILE A 58 0.95 9.57 18.83
C ILE A 58 1.44 10.84 19.52
N LEU A 59 2.32 10.72 20.51
CA LEU A 59 2.78 11.85 21.31
C LEU A 59 3.78 12.75 20.58
N LEU A 60 4.65 12.20 19.73
CA LEU A 60 5.75 12.96 19.13
C LEU A 60 5.46 13.44 17.71
N HIS A 61 4.50 12.85 17.00
CA HIS A 61 4.28 13.14 15.57
C HIS A 61 2.92 13.81 15.28
N GLU A 62 2.13 14.16 16.30
CA GLU A 62 0.81 14.85 16.23
C GLU A 62 -0.18 14.36 15.16
N LYS A 63 0.06 13.19 14.55
CA LYS A 63 -0.75 12.61 13.49
C LYS A 63 -1.25 11.26 13.95
N PHE A 64 -2.22 11.28 14.85
CA PHE A 64 -3.06 10.12 15.09
C PHE A 64 -4.05 9.98 13.92
N THR A 65 -3.58 9.47 12.78
CA THR A 65 -4.49 8.93 11.78
C THR A 65 -4.95 7.57 12.28
N VAL A 66 -6.14 7.51 12.87
CA VAL A 66 -6.87 6.25 13.00
C VAL A 66 -7.17 5.80 11.57
N VAL A 67 -6.27 5.03 11.00
CA VAL A 67 -6.62 4.24 9.82
C VAL A 67 -7.51 3.12 10.38
N GLU A 68 -8.82 3.38 10.46
CA GLU A 68 -9.75 2.27 10.34
C GLU A 68 -9.42 1.62 9.00
N VAL A 69 -8.68 0.51 9.07
CA VAL A 69 -8.56 -0.39 7.93
C VAL A 69 -9.96 -0.96 7.77
N ASP A 70 -10.81 -0.23 7.04
CA ASP A 70 -12.00 -0.80 6.46
C ASP A 70 -11.52 -1.93 5.55
N PRO A 71 -11.68 -3.21 5.95
CA PRO A 71 -11.17 -4.33 5.18
C PRO A 71 -11.80 -4.34 3.78
N THR A 72 -13.00 -3.78 3.66
CA THR A 72 -13.75 -3.60 2.42
C THR A 72 -13.09 -2.56 1.52
N GLY A 73 -12.80 -1.35 2.04
CA GLY A 73 -12.14 -0.27 1.30
C GLY A 73 -10.69 -0.57 0.90
N SER A 74 -9.90 -1.28 1.73
CA SER A 74 -8.55 -1.70 1.33
C SER A 74 -8.57 -2.74 0.22
N THR A 75 -9.51 -3.69 0.30
CA THR A 75 -9.70 -4.71 -0.74
C THR A 75 -10.20 -4.07 -2.04
N MET A 76 -11.11 -3.10 -1.95
CA MET A 76 -11.62 -2.37 -3.10
C MET A 76 -10.53 -1.53 -3.78
N ARG A 77 -9.70 -0.81 -3.01
CA ARG A 77 -8.55 -0.07 -3.56
C ARG A 77 -7.54 -0.99 -4.25
N MET A 78 -7.26 -2.16 -3.67
CA MET A 78 -6.35 -3.15 -4.26
C MET A 78 -6.94 -3.77 -5.54
N LEU A 79 -8.24 -4.04 -5.56
CA LEU A 79 -8.97 -4.52 -6.73
C LEU A 79 -8.98 -3.47 -7.86
N LEU A 80 -9.23 -2.20 -7.54
CA LEU A 80 -9.21 -1.10 -8.49
C LEU A 80 -7.80 -0.87 -9.06
N ALA A 81 -6.76 -0.90 -8.22
CA ALA A 81 -5.38 -0.79 -8.66
C ALA A 81 -4.97 -1.95 -9.57
N SER A 82 -5.39 -3.19 -9.24
CA SER A 82 -5.17 -4.37 -10.07
C SER A 82 -5.85 -4.25 -11.44
N ARG A 83 -7.12 -3.79 -11.47
CA ARG A 83 -7.87 -3.56 -12.71
C ARG A 83 -7.25 -2.46 -13.56
N ALA A 84 -6.83 -1.33 -12.96
CA ALA A 84 -6.15 -0.26 -13.67
C ALA A 84 -4.81 -0.71 -14.27
N LYS A 85 -4.04 -1.52 -13.53
CA LYS A 85 -2.80 -2.13 -14.02
C LYS A 85 -3.06 -3.05 -15.22
N ALA A 86 -4.11 -3.88 -15.17
CA ALA A 86 -4.49 -4.74 -16.28
C ALA A 86 -4.88 -3.93 -17.53
N ILE A 87 -5.65 -2.84 -17.36
CA ILE A 87 -5.98 -1.91 -18.46
C ILE A 87 -4.69 -1.32 -19.05
N GLY A 88 -3.77 -0.83 -18.21
CA GLY A 88 -2.52 -0.25 -18.67
C GLY A 88 -1.63 -1.24 -19.43
N ILE A 89 -1.57 -2.51 -19.00
CA ILE A 89 -0.83 -3.57 -19.70
C ILE A 89 -1.44 -3.83 -21.07
N ASN A 90 -2.76 -4.03 -21.14
CA ASN A 90 -3.45 -4.32 -22.40
C ASN A 90 -3.32 -3.13 -23.36
N PHE A 91 -3.53 -1.91 -22.88
CA PHE A 91 -3.35 -0.70 -23.70
C PHE A 91 -1.91 -0.61 -24.25
N ASN A 92 -0.90 -0.88 -23.44
CA ASN A 92 0.49 -0.89 -23.89
C ASN A 92 0.77 -1.98 -24.94
N GLN A 93 0.10 -3.14 -24.85
CA GLN A 93 0.21 -4.19 -25.87
C GLN A 93 -0.41 -3.73 -27.18
N VAL A 94 -1.62 -3.15 -27.15
CA VAL A 94 -2.27 -2.54 -28.31
C VAL A 94 -1.37 -1.51 -28.97
N VAL A 95 -0.83 -0.57 -28.19
CA VAL A 95 0.04 0.50 -28.70
C VAL A 95 1.34 -0.06 -29.28
N LYS A 96 1.94 -1.10 -28.69
CA LYS A 96 3.13 -1.76 -29.27
C LYS A 96 2.82 -2.46 -30.59
N ILE A 97 1.66 -3.10 -30.69
CA ILE A 97 1.20 -3.75 -31.93
C ILE A 97 0.99 -2.69 -33.01
N LEU A 98 0.31 -1.59 -32.68
CA LEU A 98 0.08 -0.45 -33.58
C LEU A 98 1.38 0.24 -34.02
N ASN A 99 2.35 0.39 -33.11
CA ASN A 99 3.63 1.03 -33.41
C ASN A 99 4.63 0.12 -34.14
N SER A 100 4.45 -1.20 -34.08
CA SER A 100 5.38 -2.16 -34.71
C SER A 100 5.04 -2.50 -36.16
N ARG A 101 3.87 -2.09 -36.67
CA ARG A 101 3.45 -2.36 -38.06
C ARG A 101 2.61 -1.21 -38.63
N ASN A 102 2.81 -0.92 -39.91
CA ASN A 102 1.91 -0.05 -40.67
C ASN A 102 0.51 -0.66 -40.64
N ILE A 103 -0.52 0.14 -40.32
CA ILE A 103 -1.91 -0.29 -40.04
C ILE A 103 -2.53 -1.17 -41.15
N GLN A 104 -1.94 -1.14 -42.35
CA GLN A 104 -2.34 -1.92 -43.52
C GLN A 104 -1.84 -3.39 -43.51
N SER A 105 -0.94 -3.81 -42.61
CA SER A 105 -0.40 -5.18 -42.57
C SER A 105 -0.96 -6.07 -41.44
N PHE A 106 -1.97 -5.59 -40.70
CA PHE A 106 -2.62 -6.42 -39.70
C PHE A 106 -3.38 -7.57 -40.35
N THR A 107 -3.06 -8.78 -39.91
CA THR A 107 -3.84 -9.98 -40.23
C THR A 107 -5.22 -9.91 -39.56
N TYR A 108 -6.19 -10.63 -40.13
CA TYR A 108 -7.56 -10.69 -39.58
C TYR A 108 -7.57 -11.07 -38.09
N LYS A 109 -6.71 -12.02 -37.70
CA LYS A 109 -6.57 -12.49 -36.32
C LYS A 109 -6.05 -11.41 -35.37
N GLU A 110 -5.11 -10.58 -35.81
CA GLU A 110 -4.58 -9.46 -35.00
C GLU A 110 -5.64 -8.37 -34.82
N ARG A 111 -6.47 -8.10 -35.84
CA ARG A 111 -7.63 -7.20 -35.71
C ARG A 111 -8.68 -7.71 -34.73
N GLU A 112 -8.98 -9.00 -34.78
CA GLU A 112 -9.92 -9.63 -33.85
C GLU A 112 -9.41 -9.55 -32.40
N GLN A 113 -8.11 -9.81 -32.18
CA GLN A 113 -7.47 -9.68 -30.87
C GLN A 113 -7.54 -8.24 -30.33
N LEU A 114 -7.31 -7.25 -31.19
CA LEU A 114 -7.42 -5.83 -30.82
C LEU A 114 -8.86 -5.46 -30.40
N LEU A 115 -9.86 -5.89 -31.18
CA LEU A 115 -11.27 -5.65 -30.86
C LEU A 115 -11.66 -6.32 -29.53
N ASN A 116 -11.20 -7.55 -29.28
CA ASN A 116 -11.45 -8.24 -28.01
C ASN A 116 -10.81 -7.52 -26.82
N GLN A 117 -9.59 -6.99 -26.98
CA GLN A 117 -8.94 -6.23 -25.91
C GLN A 117 -9.69 -4.92 -25.61
N VAL A 118 -10.21 -4.24 -26.63
CA VAL A 118 -11.03 -3.03 -26.47
C VAL A 118 -12.34 -3.34 -25.75
N ASP A 119 -13.02 -4.44 -26.10
CA ASP A 119 -14.26 -4.86 -25.44
C ASP A 119 -14.03 -5.21 -23.95
N ILE A 120 -12.94 -5.93 -23.64
CA ILE A 120 -12.55 -6.21 -22.26
C ILE A 120 -12.31 -4.92 -21.46
N ILE A 121 -11.66 -3.92 -22.06
CA ILE A 121 -11.43 -2.62 -21.43
C ILE A 121 -12.76 -1.93 -21.14
N GLN A 122 -13.71 -1.91 -22.09
CA GLN A 122 -15.05 -1.35 -21.88
C GLN A 122 -15.80 -2.06 -20.74
N GLN A 123 -15.79 -3.39 -20.71
CA GLN A 123 -16.44 -4.18 -19.65
C GLN A 123 -15.86 -3.86 -18.26
N ILE A 124 -14.55 -3.67 -18.16
CA ILE A 124 -13.89 -3.31 -16.90
C ILE A 124 -14.31 -1.90 -16.47
N LEU A 125 -14.36 -0.93 -17.40
CA LEU A 125 -14.78 0.45 -17.12
C LEU A 125 -16.23 0.51 -16.62
N LEU A 126 -17.15 -0.23 -17.26
CA LEU A 126 -18.55 -0.33 -16.83
C LEU A 126 -18.69 -0.94 -15.44
N LYS A 127 -17.91 -1.98 -15.14
CA LYS A 127 -17.86 -2.58 -13.79
C LYS A 127 -17.29 -1.62 -12.76
N ILE A 128 -16.31 -0.79 -13.10
CA ILE A 128 -15.76 0.22 -12.19
C ILE A 128 -16.81 1.30 -11.92
N HIS A 129 -17.49 1.80 -12.96
CA HIS A 129 -18.53 2.82 -12.83
C HIS A 129 -19.68 2.36 -11.91
N ARG A 130 -20.23 1.15 -12.13
CA ARG A 130 -21.29 0.55 -11.28
C ARG A 130 -20.90 0.29 -9.82
N ASN A 131 -19.61 0.20 -9.51
CA ASN A 131 -19.15 -0.07 -8.14
C ASN A 131 -18.74 1.22 -7.40
N LEU A 132 -18.72 2.37 -8.10
CA LEU A 132 -18.31 3.67 -7.55
C LEU A 132 -19.44 4.69 -7.49
N PHE A 133 -20.51 4.49 -8.26
CA PHE A 133 -21.74 5.28 -8.30
C PHE A 133 -22.95 4.34 -8.24
#